data_AF-A0A2V5Y440-F1
#
_entry.id   AF-A0A2V5Y440-F1
#
_cell.length_a   1.000
_cell.length_b   1.000
_cell.length_c   1.000
_cell.angle_alpha   90.00
_cell.angle_beta   90.00
_cell.angle_gamma   90.00
#
_symmetry.space_group_name_H-M   'P 1'
#
loop_
_entity.id
_entity.type
_entity.pdbx_description
1 polymer ?
#
loop_
_entity_poly.entity_id
_entity_poly.type
_entity_poly.pdbx_seq_one_letter_code
_entity_poly.pdbx_strand_id
1 'polypeptide(L)'
;MTVVTGPSGSGKSSLAFETIYAEGQRRYVETFSPYMRQFLDRMDKPRVDNIRGIPPAIAIEQTNPVKSSRSTVGTMTEINDYLKLLWPRIARAFCPSCGREIRPETAQSIAHQVLHDCAGKTVLITFWVSVPPKTEPRKFFDFLQQQGYLRVWIDNQIVRVDVGRACAGYSGSHRNLEGKPCPINRGN
;
A
#
# COMPACT_ATOMS: atom_id res chain seq x y z
N MET A 1 0.66 -30.99 31.47
CA MET A 1 1.70 -31.12 30.44
C MET A 1 1.88 -32.61 30.16
N THR A 2 1.79 -33.04 28.90
CA THR A 2 1.88 -34.45 28.51
C THR A 2 3.09 -34.63 27.60
N VAL A 3 3.91 -35.65 27.88
CA VAL A 3 5.13 -35.94 27.12
C VAL A 3 5.01 -37.35 26.54
N VAL A 4 5.26 -37.49 25.24
CA VAL A 4 5.27 -38.79 24.54
C VAL A 4 6.73 -39.20 24.34
N THR A 5 7.13 -40.34 24.90
CA THR A 5 8.51 -40.84 24.86
C THR A 5 8.59 -42.28 24.33
N GLY A 6 9.76 -42.68 23.85
CA GLY A 6 10.01 -44.00 23.26
C GLY A 6 11.19 -44.01 22.27
N PRO A 7 11.72 -45.20 21.92
CA PRO A 7 12.86 -45.35 21.02
C PRO A 7 12.55 -44.81 19.63
N SER A 8 13.56 -44.38 18.86
CA SER A 8 13.35 -43.90 17.48
C SER A 8 12.53 -44.90 16.66
N GLY A 9 11.58 -44.39 15.86
CA GLY A 9 10.67 -45.25 15.08
C GLY A 9 9.47 -45.84 15.84
N SER A 10 9.34 -45.65 17.16
CA SER A 10 8.19 -46.19 17.94
C SER A 10 6.82 -45.53 17.67
N GLY A 11 6.68 -44.75 16.58
CA GLY A 11 5.41 -44.10 16.21
C GLY A 11 5.02 -42.85 16.99
N LYS A 12 5.92 -42.25 17.78
CA LYS A 12 5.66 -41.02 18.57
C LYS A 12 5.16 -39.87 17.70
N SER A 13 5.88 -39.59 16.61
CA SER A 13 5.54 -38.53 15.67
C SER A 13 4.25 -38.86 14.93
N SER A 14 4.03 -40.12 14.55
CA SER A 14 2.78 -40.57 13.92
C SER A 14 1.57 -40.40 14.85
N LEU A 15 1.71 -40.72 16.14
CA LEU A 15 0.64 -40.48 17.10
C LEU A 15 0.37 -38.97 17.30
N ALA A 16 1.43 -38.18 17.52
CA ALA A 16 1.28 -36.75 17.84
C ALA A 16 0.83 -35.91 16.63
N PHE A 17 1.52 -36.03 15.50
CA PHE A 17 1.31 -35.18 14.32
C PHE A 17 0.31 -35.78 13.33
N GLU A 18 0.49 -37.05 12.95
CA GLU A 18 -0.35 -37.67 11.92
C GLU A 18 -1.73 -38.05 12.45
N THR A 19 -1.89 -38.28 13.75
CA THR A 19 -3.18 -38.70 14.36
C THR A 19 -3.84 -37.59 15.17
N ILE A 20 -3.21 -37.15 16.27
CA ILE A 20 -3.82 -36.19 17.21
C ILE A 20 -3.94 -34.80 16.57
N TYR A 21 -2.83 -34.22 16.11
CA TYR A 21 -2.85 -32.90 15.46
C TYR A 21 -3.76 -32.90 14.22
N ALA A 22 -3.65 -33.94 13.38
CA ALA A 22 -4.49 -34.05 12.18
C ALA A 22 -5.99 -34.08 12.50
N GLU A 23 -6.45 -34.88 13.47
CA GLU A 23 -7.86 -34.87 13.89
C GLU A 23 -8.29 -33.52 14.48
N GLY A 24 -7.45 -32.91 15.32
CA GLY A 24 -7.76 -31.63 15.96
C GLY A 24 -7.92 -30.51 14.92
N GLN A 25 -7.00 -30.45 13.95
CA GLN A 25 -7.06 -29.47 12.87
C GLN A 25 -8.22 -29.74 11.90
N ARG A 26 -8.44 -30.99 11.51
CA ARG A 26 -9.57 -31.39 10.63
C ARG A 26 -10.91 -30.97 11.23
N ARG A 27 -11.15 -31.30 12.51
CA ARG A 27 -12.41 -30.93 13.19
C ARG A 27 -12.59 -29.44 13.35
N TYR A 28 -11.51 -28.70 13.58
CA TYR A 28 -11.56 -27.24 13.64
C TYR A 28 -11.95 -26.64 12.29
N VAL A 29 -11.37 -27.11 11.18
CA VAL A 29 -11.77 -26.68 9.83
C VAL A 29 -13.25 -27.02 9.53
N GLU A 30 -13.75 -28.14 10.05
CA GLU A 30 -15.15 -28.54 9.91
C GLU A 30 -16.15 -27.64 10.64
N THR A 31 -15.74 -26.80 11.59
CA THR A 31 -16.65 -25.83 12.22
C THR A 31 -16.93 -24.60 11.36
N PHE A 32 -16.10 -24.34 10.32
CA PHE A 32 -16.29 -23.21 9.42
C PHE A 32 -17.40 -23.47 8.38
N SER A 33 -17.89 -22.41 7.75
CA SER A 33 -18.90 -22.51 6.68
C SER A 33 -18.37 -23.30 5.47
N PRO A 34 -19.24 -23.95 4.68
CA PRO A 34 -18.83 -24.70 3.49
C PRO A 34 -18.01 -23.87 2.49
N TYR A 35 -18.30 -22.57 2.39
CA TYR A 35 -17.55 -21.63 1.55
C TYR A 35 -16.11 -21.43 2.06
N MET A 36 -15.94 -21.16 3.36
CA MET A 36 -14.62 -20.92 3.93
C MET A 36 -13.70 -22.15 3.83
N ARG A 37 -14.27 -23.36 3.92
CA ARG A 37 -13.53 -24.63 3.77
C ARG A 37 -12.91 -24.83 2.38
N GLN A 38 -13.29 -24.05 1.37
CA GLN A 38 -12.66 -24.09 0.05
C GLN A 38 -11.25 -23.47 0.05
N PHE A 39 -10.97 -22.56 1.00
CA PHE A 39 -9.71 -21.83 1.12
C PHE A 39 -8.77 -22.38 2.19
N LEU A 40 -9.24 -23.37 2.96
CA LEU A 40 -8.47 -23.99 4.04
C LEU A 40 -7.89 -25.32 3.55
N ASP A 41 -6.65 -25.60 3.96
CA ASP A 41 -6.02 -26.88 3.69
C ASP A 41 -6.86 -28.01 4.30
N ARG A 42 -7.26 -28.96 3.46
CA ARG A 42 -7.97 -30.16 3.89
C ARG A 42 -6.97 -31.14 4.45
N MET A 43 -7.07 -31.42 5.74
CA MET A 43 -6.36 -32.52 6.37
C MET A 43 -7.11 -33.82 6.10
N ASP A 44 -6.39 -34.85 5.64
CA ASP A 44 -6.95 -36.18 5.50
C ASP A 44 -7.39 -36.73 6.87
N LYS A 45 -8.46 -37.52 6.86
CA LYS A 45 -8.90 -38.21 8.08
C LYS A 45 -7.87 -39.28 8.45
N PRO A 46 -7.23 -39.22 9.63
CA PRO A 46 -6.26 -40.23 10.04
C PRO A 46 -6.92 -41.58 10.31
N ARG A 47 -6.08 -42.62 10.28
CA ARG A 47 -6.48 -44.02 10.47
C ARG A 47 -6.69 -44.33 11.96
N VAL A 48 -7.84 -43.91 12.48
CA VAL A 48 -8.23 -44.16 13.87
C VAL A 48 -9.71 -44.55 13.94
N ASP A 49 -10.04 -45.46 14.86
CA ASP A 49 -11.41 -45.95 15.05
C ASP A 49 -12.32 -44.83 15.61
N ASN A 50 -11.91 -44.22 16.72
CA ASN A 50 -12.65 -43.11 17.32
C ASN A 50 -11.75 -42.24 18.21
N ILE A 51 -11.92 -40.93 18.11
CA ILE A 51 -11.34 -39.95 19.04
C ILE A 51 -12.47 -39.00 19.47
N ARG A 52 -12.62 -38.76 20.77
CA ARG A 52 -13.65 -37.85 21.30
C ARG A 52 -12.98 -36.75 22.13
N GLY A 53 -13.61 -35.58 22.18
CA GLY A 53 -13.13 -34.47 23.01
C GLY A 53 -11.78 -33.88 22.57
N ILE A 54 -11.42 -33.98 21.29
CA ILE A 54 -10.18 -33.38 20.79
C ILE A 54 -10.38 -31.87 20.54
N PRO A 55 -9.61 -30.99 21.21
CA PRO A 55 -9.68 -29.55 20.96
C PRO A 55 -9.01 -29.18 19.62
N PRO A 56 -9.20 -27.95 19.13
CA PRO A 56 -8.37 -27.40 18.05
C PRO A 56 -6.88 -27.53 18.39
N ALA A 57 -6.08 -27.97 17.43
CA ALA A 57 -4.68 -28.30 17.65
C ALA A 57 -3.76 -27.44 16.77
N ILE A 58 -2.64 -27.00 17.32
CA ILE A 58 -1.59 -26.27 16.60
C ILE A 58 -0.29 -27.07 16.76
N ALA A 59 0.32 -27.46 15.64
CA ALA A 59 1.62 -28.10 15.62
C ALA A 59 2.74 -27.05 15.59
N ILE A 60 3.75 -27.22 16.45
CA ILE A 60 4.97 -26.42 16.45
C ILE A 60 6.12 -27.38 16.17
N GLU A 61 6.68 -27.29 14.97
CA GLU A 61 7.76 -28.14 14.49
C GLU A 61 9.03 -27.32 14.26
N GLN A 62 10.19 -27.98 14.38
CA GLN A 62 11.49 -27.40 14.05
C GLN A 62 11.75 -27.47 12.54
N THR A 63 10.88 -26.85 11.74
CA THR A 63 11.02 -26.76 10.29
C THR A 63 11.54 -25.39 9.93
N ASN A 64 12.52 -25.28 9.02
CA ASN A 64 13.05 -23.99 8.56
C ASN A 64 11.95 -23.22 7.81
N PRO A 65 11.36 -22.17 8.41
CA PRO A 65 10.13 -21.58 7.90
C PRO A 65 10.40 -20.45 6.89
N VAL A 66 11.66 -20.23 6.49
CA VAL A 66 12.05 -19.13 5.61
C VAL A 66 11.58 -19.43 4.18
N LYS A 67 10.32 -19.06 3.90
CA LYS A 67 9.70 -19.18 2.58
C LYS A 67 10.16 -18.08 1.61
N SER A 68 10.77 -17.00 2.09
CA SER A 68 11.18 -15.85 1.27
C SER A 68 12.27 -14.99 1.92
N SER A 69 13.17 -14.43 1.11
CA SER A 69 14.25 -13.50 1.53
C SER A 69 13.76 -12.19 2.16
N ARG A 70 12.46 -11.88 2.04
CA ARG A 70 11.83 -10.72 2.69
C ARG A 70 11.34 -11.01 4.12
N SER A 71 11.35 -12.28 4.54
CA SER A 71 10.92 -12.66 5.89
C SER A 71 12.05 -12.40 6.88
N THR A 72 11.75 -11.64 7.92
CA THR A 72 12.66 -11.37 9.03
C THR A 72 12.06 -11.88 10.33
N VAL A 73 12.86 -11.96 11.40
CA VAL A 73 12.35 -12.29 12.74
C VAL A 73 11.19 -11.36 13.13
N GLY A 74 11.28 -10.07 12.79
CA GLY A 74 10.24 -9.09 13.09
C GLY A 74 8.93 -9.34 12.34
N THR A 75 8.97 -9.87 11.11
CA THR A 75 7.75 -10.24 10.38
C THR A 75 7.18 -11.59 10.84
N MET A 76 8.04 -12.54 11.22
CA MET A 76 7.60 -13.85 11.71
C MET A 76 6.93 -13.79 13.08
N THR A 77 7.35 -12.85 13.91
CA THR A 77 6.81 -12.63 15.26
C THR A 77 5.71 -11.57 15.29
N GLU A 78 5.32 -11.04 14.12
CA GLU A 78 4.37 -9.93 13.96
C GLU A 78 4.79 -8.61 14.67
N ILE A 79 5.95 -8.58 15.34
CA ILE A 79 6.48 -7.38 16.01
C ILE A 79 6.54 -6.20 15.04
N ASN A 80 6.93 -6.44 13.78
CA ASN A 80 7.00 -5.40 12.76
C ASN A 80 5.64 -4.72 12.53
N ASP A 81 4.53 -5.46 12.62
CA ASP A 81 3.19 -4.91 12.42
C ASP A 81 2.75 -4.04 13.61
N TYR A 82 3.14 -4.41 14.83
CA TYR A 82 2.99 -3.52 15.98
C TYR A 82 3.84 -2.25 15.84
N LEU A 83 5.09 -2.36 15.35
CA LEU A 83 5.96 -1.21 15.13
C LEU A 83 5.39 -0.26 14.06
N LYS A 84 4.80 -0.79 12.99
CA LYS A 84 4.11 0.02 11.96
C LYS A 84 2.94 0.82 12.53
N LEU A 85 2.24 0.29 13.54
CA LEU A 85 1.16 1.02 14.22
C LEU A 85 1.68 1.99 15.28
N LEU A 86 2.80 1.67 15.90
CA LEU A 86 3.40 2.45 16.98
C LEU A 86 4.09 3.71 16.44
N TRP A 87 4.90 3.59 15.38
CA TRP A 87 5.72 4.69 14.88
C TRP A 87 4.92 5.91 14.44
N PRO A 88 3.80 5.80 13.69
CA PRO A 88 2.98 6.96 13.35
C PRO A 88 2.42 7.71 14.56
N ARG A 89 2.30 7.05 15.73
CA ARG A 89 1.75 7.64 16.95
C ARG A 89 2.79 8.36 17.80
N ILE A 90 4.04 7.88 17.81
CA ILE A 90 5.09 8.41 18.68
C ILE A 90 6.19 9.16 17.92
N ALA A 91 6.38 8.87 16.64
CA ALA A 91 7.47 9.45 15.87
C ALA A 91 7.11 10.84 15.35
N ARG A 92 8.07 11.75 15.42
CA ARG A 92 8.02 13.03 14.72
C ARG A 92 8.63 12.85 13.34
N ALA A 93 7.85 13.09 12.30
CA ALA A 93 8.33 12.97 10.93
C ALA A 93 9.10 14.23 10.52
N PHE A 94 10.22 14.07 9.81
CA PHE A 94 11.04 15.16 9.31
C PHE A 94 11.26 15.01 7.81
N CYS A 95 11.28 16.13 7.08
CA CYS A 95 11.58 16.14 5.67
C CYS A 95 13.05 15.71 5.44
N PRO A 96 13.33 14.70 4.60
CA PRO A 96 14.69 14.23 4.38
C PRO A 96 15.58 15.26 3.64
N SER A 97 14.99 16.17 2.87
CA SER A 97 15.74 17.16 2.09
C SER A 97 16.06 18.43 2.87
N CYS A 98 15.18 18.87 3.77
CA CYS A 98 15.33 20.17 4.47
C CYS A 98 15.32 20.07 5.99
N GLY A 99 15.10 18.89 6.58
CA GLY A 99 15.12 18.66 8.02
C GLY A 99 13.95 19.29 8.79
N ARG A 100 12.98 19.94 8.10
CA ARG A 100 11.80 20.53 8.75
C ARG A 100 10.85 19.44 9.24
N GLU A 101 10.26 19.67 10.41
CA GLU A 101 9.22 18.78 10.94
C GLU A 101 7.99 18.78 10.02
N ILE A 102 7.50 17.60 9.67
CA ILE A 102 6.27 17.41 8.92
C ILE A 102 5.12 17.51 9.91
N ARG A 103 4.25 18.50 9.69
CA ARG A 103 3.07 18.76 10.50
C ARG A 103 1.81 18.67 9.64
N PRO A 104 0.67 18.28 10.23
CA PRO A 104 -0.60 18.37 9.53
C PRO A 104 -0.89 19.84 9.21
N GLU A 105 -1.08 20.13 7.93
CA GLU A 105 -1.40 21.46 7.43
C GLU A 105 -2.90 21.55 7.09
N THR A 106 -3.50 22.71 7.36
CA THR A 106 -4.86 23.03 6.93
C THR A 106 -4.81 24.04 5.80
N ALA A 107 -5.88 24.12 5.00
CA ALA A 107 -5.98 25.13 3.94
C ALA A 107 -5.79 26.55 4.48
N GLN A 108 -6.28 26.83 5.70
CA GLN A 108 -6.10 28.11 6.36
C GLN A 108 -4.64 28.34 6.81
N SER A 109 -3.98 27.33 7.37
CA SER A 109 -2.56 27.40 7.75
C SER A 109 -1.68 27.70 6.53
N ILE A 110 -1.91 26.98 5.43
CA ILE A 110 -1.22 27.21 4.16
C ILE A 110 -1.50 28.63 3.63
N ALA A 111 -2.76 29.08 3.64
CA ALA A 111 -3.12 30.42 3.19
C ALA A 111 -2.43 31.51 4.02
N HIS A 112 -2.42 31.38 5.34
CA HIS A 112 -1.71 32.29 6.24
C HIS A 112 -0.21 32.30 5.96
N GLN A 113 0.40 31.13 5.79
CA GLN A 113 1.81 31.01 5.47
C GLN A 113 2.15 31.70 4.14
N VAL A 114 1.36 31.48 3.09
CA VAL A 114 1.57 32.12 1.79
C VAL A 114 1.41 33.64 1.88
N LEU A 115 0.38 34.13 2.57
CA LEU A 115 0.16 35.57 2.76
C LEU A 115 1.30 36.24 3.53
N HIS A 116 1.87 35.55 4.52
CA HIS A 116 3.01 36.01 5.27
C HIS A 116 4.30 36.00 4.43
N ASP A 117 4.66 34.86 3.84
CA ASP A 117 5.93 34.67 3.13
C ASP A 117 5.98 35.45 1.80
N CYS A 118 4.82 35.73 1.21
CA CYS A 118 4.67 36.49 -0.03
C CYS A 118 4.06 37.88 0.17
N ALA A 119 4.11 38.44 1.38
CA ALA A 119 3.65 39.79 1.65
C ALA A 119 4.27 40.80 0.68
N GLY A 120 3.43 41.62 0.03
CA GLY A 120 3.85 42.63 -0.95
C GLY A 120 4.29 42.07 -2.32
N LYS A 121 4.17 40.77 -2.57
CA LYS A 121 4.47 40.14 -3.86
C LYS A 121 3.17 39.72 -4.57
N THR A 122 3.11 39.94 -5.88
CA THR A 122 2.07 39.35 -6.72
C THR A 122 2.43 37.89 -6.98
N VAL A 123 1.64 36.97 -6.42
CA VAL A 123 1.81 35.53 -6.62
C VAL A 123 0.72 34.98 -7.53
N LEU A 124 1.08 33.98 -8.34
CA LEU A 124 0.13 33.20 -9.14
C LEU A 124 -0.09 31.85 -8.46
N ILE A 125 -1.33 31.56 -8.09
CA ILE A 125 -1.71 30.26 -7.55
C ILE A 125 -2.04 29.35 -8.73
N THR A 126 -1.29 28.26 -8.88
CA THR A 126 -1.47 27.27 -9.93
C THR A 126 -1.76 25.90 -9.34
N PHE A 127 -2.51 25.09 -10.08
CA PHE A 127 -2.78 23.70 -9.76
C PHE A 127 -2.52 22.86 -11.01
N TRP A 128 -1.97 21.66 -10.81
CA TRP A 128 -1.71 20.74 -11.90
C TRP A 128 -3.03 20.15 -12.40
N VAL A 129 -3.28 20.25 -13.70
CA VAL A 129 -4.43 19.59 -14.34
C VAL A 129 -3.90 18.53 -15.29
N SER A 130 -4.29 17.27 -15.06
CA SER A 130 -3.93 16.17 -15.95
C SER A 130 -4.81 16.18 -17.19
N VAL A 131 -4.19 16.24 -18.37
CA VAL A 131 -4.90 16.15 -19.67
C VAL A 131 -5.01 14.68 -20.06
N PRO A 132 -6.23 14.13 -20.29
CA PRO A 132 -6.38 12.77 -20.76
C PRO A 132 -5.68 12.56 -22.12
N PRO A 133 -5.07 11.39 -22.36
CA PRO A 133 -4.45 11.08 -23.65
C PRO A 133 -5.53 11.11 -24.76
N LYS A 134 -5.18 11.69 -25.91
CA LYS A 134 -6.06 11.90 -27.09
C LYS A 134 -7.12 13.02 -26.96
N THR A 135 -7.08 13.84 -25.91
CA THR A 135 -7.91 15.05 -25.86
C THR A 135 -7.33 16.13 -26.77
N GLU A 136 -8.16 16.67 -27.67
CA GLU A 136 -7.79 17.81 -28.50
C GLU A 136 -7.57 19.05 -27.61
N PRO A 137 -6.44 19.79 -27.74
CA PRO A 137 -6.14 20.94 -26.90
C PRO A 137 -7.27 21.98 -26.86
N ARG A 138 -7.94 22.23 -27.99
CA ARG A 138 -9.08 23.15 -28.08
C ARG A 138 -10.21 22.77 -27.12
N LYS A 139 -10.66 21.52 -27.17
CA LYS A 139 -11.75 21.01 -26.31
C LYS A 139 -11.39 21.11 -24.83
N PHE A 140 -10.11 20.95 -24.50
CA PHE A 140 -9.64 21.08 -23.12
C PHE A 140 -9.61 22.54 -22.65
N PHE A 141 -9.19 23.47 -23.51
CA PHE A 141 -9.27 24.91 -23.21
C PHE A 141 -10.72 25.38 -23.09
N ASP A 142 -11.61 24.95 -23.98
CA ASP A 142 -13.05 25.26 -23.89
C ASP A 142 -13.64 24.75 -22.57
N PHE A 143 -13.25 23.54 -22.15
CA PHE A 143 -13.64 22.97 -20.86
C PHE A 143 -13.15 23.82 -19.67
N LEU A 144 -11.89 24.25 -19.68
CA LEU A 144 -11.34 25.14 -18.64
C LEU A 144 -12.07 26.49 -18.62
N GLN A 145 -12.41 27.03 -19.79
CA GLN A 145 -13.17 28.27 -19.91
C GLN A 145 -14.59 28.13 -19.34
N GLN A 146 -15.26 27.01 -19.63
CA GLN A 146 -16.59 26.69 -19.07
C GLN A 146 -16.56 26.57 -17.54
N GLN A 147 -15.43 26.16 -16.96
CA GLN A 147 -15.21 26.13 -15.50
C GLN A 147 -14.81 27.49 -14.90
N GLY A 148 -14.68 28.54 -15.73
CA GLY A 148 -14.36 29.90 -15.28
C GLY A 148 -12.87 30.21 -15.18
N TYR A 149 -11.98 29.34 -15.68
CA TYR A 149 -10.55 29.61 -15.71
C TYR A 149 -10.17 30.45 -16.93
N LEU A 150 -9.63 31.64 -16.68
CA LEU A 150 -9.27 32.61 -17.73
C LEU A 150 -7.82 32.52 -18.19
N ARG A 151 -6.94 31.96 -17.35
CA ARG A 151 -5.49 31.94 -17.56
C ARG A 151 -4.95 30.54 -17.27
N VAL A 152 -4.03 30.08 -18.10
CA VAL A 152 -3.30 28.82 -17.92
C VAL A 152 -1.81 29.13 -17.96
N TRP A 153 -1.05 28.42 -17.14
CA TRP A 153 0.41 28.49 -17.13
C TRP A 153 0.97 27.28 -17.87
N ILE A 154 1.59 27.51 -19.03
CA ILE A 154 2.13 26.49 -19.94
C ILE A 154 3.51 26.96 -20.39
N ASP A 155 4.51 26.07 -20.37
CA ASP A 155 5.88 26.34 -20.83
C ASP A 155 6.45 27.66 -20.31
N ASN A 156 6.23 27.91 -19.01
CA ASN A 156 6.68 29.10 -18.30
C ASN A 156 6.02 30.42 -18.74
N GLN A 157 4.93 30.37 -19.51
CA GLN A 157 4.16 31.53 -19.96
C GLN A 157 2.72 31.49 -19.45
N ILE A 158 2.17 32.67 -19.13
CA ILE A 158 0.76 32.82 -18.75
C ILE A 158 -0.03 33.15 -20.01
N VAL A 159 -0.89 32.24 -20.43
CA VAL A 159 -1.71 32.40 -21.64
C VAL A 159 -3.17 32.50 -21.27
N ARG A 160 -3.91 33.41 -21.92
CA ARG A 160 -5.36 33.50 -21.77
C ARG A 160 -6.05 32.43 -22.60
N VAL A 161 -7.06 31.80 -22.00
CA VAL A 161 -7.86 30.75 -22.65
C VAL A 161 -8.67 31.32 -23.83
N ASP A 162 -9.15 32.56 -23.71
CA ASP A 162 -10.01 33.22 -24.70
C ASP A 162 -9.27 33.65 -25.98
N VAL A 163 -7.95 33.82 -25.91
CA VAL A 163 -7.15 34.29 -27.05
C VAL A 163 -6.74 33.05 -27.83
N GLY A 164 -7.22 32.90 -29.06
CA GLY A 164 -6.92 31.76 -29.96
C GLY A 164 -5.44 31.43 -30.22
N ARG A 165 -4.51 32.17 -29.59
CA ARG A 165 -3.09 31.87 -29.47
C ARG A 165 -2.74 30.78 -28.43
N ALA A 166 -3.62 30.43 -27.48
CA ALA A 166 -3.37 29.33 -26.54
C ALA A 166 -3.12 27.98 -27.25
N CYS A 167 -3.74 27.79 -28.41
CA CYS A 167 -3.54 26.62 -29.27
C CYS A 167 -2.26 26.67 -30.13
N ALA A 168 -1.65 27.85 -30.31
CA ALA A 168 -0.51 28.02 -31.22
C ALA A 168 0.85 27.71 -30.55
N GLY A 169 0.92 27.77 -29.21
CA GLY A 169 2.12 27.40 -28.44
C GLY A 169 2.22 25.90 -28.15
N TYR A 170 1.11 25.16 -28.23
CA TYR A 170 1.07 23.73 -27.96
C TYR A 170 1.29 22.94 -29.26
N SER A 171 2.47 23.07 -29.87
CA SER A 171 2.91 22.06 -30.83
C SER A 171 3.17 20.78 -30.03
N GLY A 172 2.52 19.68 -30.40
CA GLY A 172 2.57 18.40 -29.70
C GLY A 172 3.92 17.69 -29.75
N SER A 173 5.02 18.40 -29.51
CA SER A 173 6.38 17.90 -29.57
C SER A 173 7.23 18.43 -28.42
N HIS A 174 6.93 18.03 -27.19
CA HIS A 174 7.94 17.97 -26.14
C HIS A 174 8.42 16.52 -25.98
N ARG A 175 9.18 16.07 -26.97
CA ARG A 175 10.38 15.27 -26.71
C ARG A 175 11.44 16.27 -26.21
N ASN A 176 12.05 16.03 -25.06
CA ASN A 176 13.26 16.76 -24.68
C ASN A 176 14.34 16.56 -25.76
N LEU A 177 15.27 17.51 -25.90
CA LEU A 177 16.44 17.45 -26.79
C LEU A 177 17.41 16.28 -26.51
N GLU A 178 17.06 15.35 -25.63
CA GLU A 178 17.78 14.10 -25.36
C GLU A 178 16.90 12.84 -25.42
N GLY A 179 15.67 12.91 -25.95
CA GLY A 179 14.84 11.71 -26.18
C GLY A 179 14.44 10.93 -24.91
N LYS A 180 14.63 11.48 -23.70
CA LYS A 180 14.15 10.89 -22.45
C LYS A 180 12.77 11.43 -22.06
N PRO A 181 11.86 10.59 -21.53
CA PRO A 181 10.60 11.05 -20.98
C PRO A 181 10.87 12.07 -19.87
N CYS A 182 10.17 13.22 -19.94
CA CYS A 182 10.19 14.24 -18.91
C CYS A 182 9.87 13.57 -17.56
N PRO A 183 10.59 13.88 -16.46
CA PRO A 183 10.34 13.25 -15.18
C PRO A 183 8.98 13.73 -14.66
N ILE A 184 7.94 12.98 -15.04
CA ILE A 184 6.69 12.91 -14.32
C ILE A 184 7.12 12.46 -12.93
N ASN A 185 7.19 13.41 -12.01
CA ASN A 185 7.33 13.14 -10.60
C ASN A 185 6.06 12.36 -10.22
N ARG A 186 6.16 11.03 -10.27
CA ARG A 186 5.17 10.13 -9.68
C ARG A 186 5.19 10.50 -8.21
N GLY A 187 4.16 11.20 -7.76
CA GLY A 187 3.93 11.40 -6.34
C GLY A 187 4.01 10.06 -5.65
N ASN A 188 4.87 9.99 -4.62
CA ASN A 188 4.64 9.10 -3.49
C ASN A 188 3.39 9.57 -2.76
#